data_AF-A0A9D7QP80-F1
#
_entry.id   AF-A0A9D7QP80-F1
#
_cell.length_a   1.000
_cell.length_b   1.000
_cell.length_c   1.000
_cell.angle_alpha   90.00
_cell.angle_beta   90.00
_cell.angle_gamma   90.00
#
_symmetry.space_group_name_H-M   'P 1'
#
loop_
_entity.id
_entity.type
_entity.pdbx_description
1 polymer ?
#
loop_
_entity_poly.entity_id
_entity_poly.type
_entity_poly.pdbx_seq_one_letter_code
_entity_poly.pdbx_strand_id
1 'polypeptide(L)'
;MADSAKANDLRKSGDIDSALPMYRELWETSKDKFAAAGLLFCLRKKKMFDEALPLAEDAFSKFPGFDWCKNEYIWTLIQGKLYTFPDDGQLLDMVVLVNKILELKPDDIAFKITVFKLLKTAKKHGDWNLLNEWITKLSPDILTGYTDEETGWTDKVLWYYYRVNGLIYCHNENEAIRVVNDSCGEFYKQKKYFERLKAKAFISLEKFDDAMEVYKGLVTGRPDWWLLHEFGALLVKQKMVDEGFSYLIKAAIAPPMKPELKVTLFSDIGSLLVQYKQPDQAIQHFKLAKAVRVEKGWGLGDLNEKIATLGGHVIDQTDIRTLIRKCQEIWNGFLPKDTSSPLNNSKSTKGLTGKVTSLIHGRPFCFIQTQDNQSYFCSTTDLPSNTQVNQIVKFDIKPSFDKKKNKETLKAVNIKRV
;
A
#
# COMPACT_ATOMS: atom_id res chain seq x y z
N MET A 1 7.23 -11.04 53.61
CA MET A 1 6.43 -9.85 53.23
C MET A 1 7.30 -8.74 52.62
N ALA A 2 8.46 -8.39 53.19
CA ALA A 2 9.37 -7.38 52.63
C ALA A 2 9.86 -7.72 51.20
N ASP A 3 10.20 -8.99 50.93
CA ASP A 3 10.74 -9.40 49.62
C ASP A 3 9.70 -9.37 48.49
N SER A 4 8.42 -9.63 48.81
CA SER A 4 7.31 -9.53 47.84
C SER A 4 7.03 -8.07 47.45
N ALA A 5 7.07 -7.15 48.41
CA ALA A 5 6.90 -5.72 48.14
C ALA A 5 8.06 -5.20 47.27
N LYS A 6 9.31 -5.52 47.64
CA LYS A 6 10.51 -5.15 46.89
C LYS A 6 10.50 -5.70 45.46
N ALA A 7 10.15 -6.98 45.27
CA ALA A 7 10.05 -7.58 43.93
C ALA A 7 9.00 -6.86 43.06
N ASN A 8 7.85 -6.50 43.64
CA ASN A 8 6.81 -5.77 42.92
C ASN A 8 7.21 -4.34 42.56
N ASP A 9 7.97 -3.66 43.41
CA ASP A 9 8.47 -2.31 43.14
C ASP A 9 9.47 -2.31 41.99
N LEU A 10 10.42 -3.27 41.97
CA LEU A 10 11.34 -3.48 40.85
C LEU A 10 10.61 -3.77 39.54
N ARG A 11 9.58 -4.62 39.59
CA ARG A 11 8.75 -4.93 38.41
C ARG A 11 8.02 -3.69 37.88
N LYS A 12 7.47 -2.87 38.77
CA LYS A 12 6.76 -1.64 38.40
C LYS A 12 7.70 -0.55 37.88
N SER A 13 8.93 -0.46 38.38
CA SER A 13 9.95 0.47 37.87
C SER A 13 10.53 0.03 36.53
N GLY A 14 10.27 -1.21 36.10
CA GLY A 14 10.79 -1.77 34.85
C GLY A 14 12.16 -2.44 34.98
N ASP A 15 12.71 -2.54 36.19
CA ASP A 15 13.92 -3.32 36.46
C ASP A 15 13.61 -4.82 36.51
N ILE A 16 13.37 -5.38 35.32
CA ILE A 16 12.99 -6.79 35.16
C ILE A 16 14.15 -7.73 35.50
N ASP A 17 15.38 -7.30 35.26
CA ASP A 17 16.60 -8.07 35.56
C ASP A 17 16.70 -8.39 37.05
N SER A 18 16.50 -7.40 37.91
CA SER A 18 16.51 -7.59 39.35
C SER A 18 15.24 -8.26 39.88
N ALA A 19 14.08 -8.00 39.27
CA ALA A 19 12.80 -8.57 39.71
C ALA A 19 12.68 -10.08 39.43
N LEU A 20 13.20 -10.56 38.30
CA LEU A 20 13.06 -11.96 37.87
C LEU A 20 13.59 -12.99 38.91
N PRO A 21 14.83 -12.91 39.41
CA PRO A 21 15.33 -13.89 40.38
C PRO A 21 14.53 -13.87 41.69
N MET A 22 14.08 -12.70 42.14
CA MET A 22 13.22 -12.58 43.32
C MET A 22 11.87 -13.28 43.11
N TYR A 23 11.25 -13.11 41.95
CA TYR A 23 10.00 -13.80 41.65
C TYR A 23 10.15 -15.31 41.48
N ARG A 24 11.31 -15.82 41.05
CA ARG A 24 11.60 -17.26 41.06
C ARG A 24 11.61 -17.80 42.48
N GLU A 25 12.33 -17.15 43.39
CA GLU A 25 12.39 -17.55 44.80
C GLU A 25 11.02 -17.48 45.49
N LEU A 26 10.27 -16.40 45.23
CA LEU A 26 8.91 -16.25 45.74
C LEU A 26 7.99 -17.36 45.22
N TRP A 27 8.10 -17.74 43.95
CA TRP A 27 7.29 -18.81 43.39
C TRP A 27 7.64 -20.18 44.00
N GLU A 28 8.92 -20.50 44.18
CA GLU A 28 9.36 -21.75 44.81
C GLU A 28 8.87 -21.88 46.26
N THR A 29 8.88 -20.77 47.00
CA THR A 29 8.53 -20.75 48.43
C THR A 29 7.04 -20.66 48.69
N SER A 30 6.31 -19.75 48.03
CA SER A 30 4.91 -19.49 48.34
C SER A 30 3.92 -20.24 47.45
N LYS A 31 4.30 -20.49 46.19
CA LYS A 31 3.42 -21.00 45.12
C LYS A 31 2.07 -20.27 45.05
N ASP A 32 2.05 -18.99 45.40
CA ASP A 32 0.82 -18.19 45.41
C ASP A 32 0.56 -17.47 44.07
N LYS A 33 -0.66 -16.97 43.91
CA LYS A 33 -1.14 -16.33 42.69
C LYS A 33 -0.37 -15.04 42.31
N PHE A 34 0.14 -14.29 43.28
CA PHE A 34 0.89 -13.05 43.02
C PHE A 34 2.32 -13.34 42.61
N ALA A 35 2.96 -14.34 43.22
CA ALA A 35 4.27 -14.82 42.82
C ALA A 35 4.24 -15.37 41.38
N ALA A 36 3.24 -16.19 41.04
CA ALA A 36 3.01 -16.68 39.67
C ALA A 36 2.86 -15.54 38.65
N ALA A 37 1.93 -14.62 38.88
CA ALA A 37 1.67 -13.53 37.94
C ALA A 37 2.89 -12.60 37.76
N GLY A 38 3.60 -12.30 38.85
CA GLY A 38 4.82 -11.50 38.80
C GLY A 38 5.97 -12.19 38.05
N LEU A 39 6.17 -13.49 38.30
CA LEU A 39 7.16 -14.29 37.58
C LEU A 39 6.84 -14.35 36.08
N LEU A 40 5.57 -14.61 35.72
CA LEU A 40 5.10 -14.63 34.34
C LEU A 40 5.37 -13.31 33.62
N PHE A 41 5.05 -12.20 34.27
CA PHE A 41 5.33 -10.87 33.73
C PHE A 41 6.83 -10.72 33.42
N CYS A 42 7.71 -11.07 34.36
CA CYS A 42 9.15 -10.97 34.17
C CYS A 42 9.66 -11.86 33.03
N LEU A 43 9.26 -13.13 32.99
CA LEU A 43 9.64 -14.07 31.92
C LEU A 43 9.17 -13.57 30.55
N ARG A 44 7.92 -13.10 30.44
CA ARG A 44 7.36 -12.53 29.20
C ARG A 44 8.14 -11.30 28.74
N LYS A 45 8.47 -10.37 29.65
CA LYS A 45 9.27 -9.18 29.32
C LYS A 45 10.69 -9.53 28.89
N LYS A 46 11.25 -10.63 29.42
CA LYS A 46 12.52 -11.20 28.97
C LYS A 46 12.42 -12.08 27.72
N LYS A 47 11.21 -12.26 27.15
CA LYS A 47 10.93 -13.14 26.00
C LYS A 47 11.33 -14.60 26.23
N MET A 48 11.35 -15.05 27.49
CA MET A 48 11.67 -16.43 27.87
C MET A 48 10.42 -17.31 27.76
N PHE A 49 9.90 -17.46 26.54
CA PHE A 49 8.58 -18.07 26.31
C PHE A 49 8.53 -19.59 26.55
N ASP A 50 9.66 -20.28 26.39
CA ASP A 50 9.75 -21.72 26.67
C ASP A 50 9.46 -22.04 28.14
N GLU A 51 9.79 -21.12 29.05
CA GLU A 51 9.47 -21.21 30.47
C GLU A 51 8.13 -20.54 30.81
N ALA A 52 7.84 -19.39 30.20
CA ALA A 52 6.64 -18.62 30.51
C ALA A 52 5.34 -19.36 30.14
N LEU A 53 5.31 -20.10 29.02
CA LEU A 53 4.09 -20.74 28.53
C LEU A 53 3.62 -21.90 29.41
N PRO A 54 4.48 -22.87 29.78
CA PRO A 54 4.09 -23.91 30.75
C PRO A 54 3.66 -23.31 32.09
N LEU A 55 4.39 -22.30 32.59
CA LEU A 55 4.05 -21.63 33.83
C LEU A 55 2.68 -20.92 33.74
N ALA A 56 2.36 -20.31 32.59
CA ALA A 56 1.11 -19.57 32.43
C ALA A 56 -0.10 -20.51 32.45
N GLU A 57 0.04 -21.67 31.82
CA GLU A 57 -0.98 -22.72 31.80
C GLU A 57 -1.20 -23.33 33.20
N ASP A 58 -0.11 -23.62 33.92
CA ASP A 58 -0.15 -24.09 35.32
C ASP A 58 -0.77 -23.05 36.26
N ALA A 59 -0.33 -21.79 36.16
CA ALA A 59 -0.83 -20.70 36.99
C ALA A 59 -2.32 -20.40 36.74
N PHE A 60 -2.76 -20.43 35.49
CA PHE A 60 -4.18 -20.23 35.15
C PHE A 60 -5.03 -21.41 35.65
N SER A 61 -4.55 -22.64 35.52
CA SER A 61 -5.25 -23.84 36.02
C SER A 61 -5.41 -23.82 37.55
N LYS A 62 -4.39 -23.34 38.28
CA LYS A 62 -4.42 -23.21 39.75
C LYS A 62 -5.24 -22.03 40.23
N PHE A 63 -5.24 -20.92 39.48
CA PHE A 63 -5.86 -19.66 39.89
C PHE A 63 -6.79 -19.07 38.81
N PRO A 64 -7.83 -19.81 38.36
CA PRO A 64 -8.64 -19.41 37.20
C PRO A 64 -9.44 -18.12 37.42
N GLY A 65 -9.78 -17.80 38.68
CA GLY A 65 -10.48 -16.57 39.05
C GLY A 65 -9.58 -15.35 39.27
N PHE A 66 -8.26 -15.47 39.06
CA PHE A 66 -7.34 -14.35 39.26
C PHE A 66 -6.99 -13.66 37.94
N ASP A 67 -7.59 -12.49 37.72
CA ASP A 67 -7.48 -11.76 36.46
C ASP A 67 -6.04 -11.44 36.05
N TRP A 68 -5.12 -11.22 36.99
CA TRP A 68 -3.74 -10.93 36.64
C TRP A 68 -3.05 -12.14 35.99
N CYS A 69 -3.20 -13.34 36.55
CA CYS A 69 -2.68 -14.56 35.92
C CYS A 69 -3.29 -14.78 34.52
N LYS A 70 -4.62 -14.60 34.40
CA LYS A 70 -5.33 -14.71 33.13
C LYS A 70 -4.78 -13.73 32.08
N ASN A 71 -4.61 -12.46 32.46
CA ASN A 71 -4.09 -11.42 31.58
C ASN A 71 -2.63 -11.71 31.18
N GLU A 72 -1.77 -12.14 32.10
CA GLU A 72 -0.41 -12.53 31.75
C GLU A 72 -0.39 -13.75 30.82
N TYR A 73 -1.31 -14.71 30.99
CA TYR A 73 -1.40 -15.85 30.08
C TYR A 73 -1.77 -15.42 28.66
N ILE A 74 -2.81 -14.59 28.52
CA ILE A 74 -3.23 -14.01 27.24
C ILE A 74 -2.05 -13.30 26.56
N TRP A 75 -1.37 -12.40 27.27
CA TRP A 75 -0.25 -11.65 26.69
C TRP A 75 0.98 -12.52 26.39
N THR A 76 1.18 -13.60 27.13
CA THR A 76 2.23 -14.59 26.85
C THR A 76 1.91 -15.38 25.58
N LEU A 77 0.66 -15.79 25.37
CA LEU A 77 0.22 -16.41 24.11
C LEU A 77 0.36 -15.46 22.93
N ILE A 78 -0.06 -14.20 23.08
CA ILE A 78 0.05 -13.19 22.03
C ILE A 78 1.52 -12.98 21.63
N GLN A 79 2.40 -12.74 22.60
CA GLN A 79 3.80 -12.39 22.29
C GLN A 79 4.65 -13.59 21.92
N GLY A 80 4.43 -14.74 22.56
CA GLY A 80 5.24 -15.94 22.39
C GLY A 80 4.76 -16.89 21.28
N LYS A 81 3.49 -16.80 20.86
CA LYS A 81 2.92 -17.67 19.82
C LYS A 81 2.26 -16.90 18.68
N LEU A 82 1.42 -15.90 18.97
CA LEU A 82 0.66 -15.21 17.91
C LEU A 82 1.55 -14.30 17.05
N TYR A 83 2.43 -13.51 17.68
CA TYR A 83 3.36 -12.62 16.97
C TYR A 83 4.46 -13.37 16.24
N THR A 84 4.91 -14.48 16.81
CA THR A 84 5.94 -15.36 16.26
C THR A 84 5.37 -16.43 15.33
N PHE A 85 4.06 -16.41 15.06
CA PHE A 85 3.42 -17.38 14.20
C PHE A 85 4.07 -17.36 12.80
N PRO A 86 4.49 -18.52 12.26
CA PRO A 86 5.23 -18.60 11.00
C PRO A 86 4.45 -18.00 9.83
N ASP A 87 5.16 -17.34 8.92
CA ASP A 87 4.56 -16.75 7.73
C ASP A 87 3.94 -17.82 6.82
N ASP A 88 4.52 -19.00 6.75
CA ASP A 88 4.05 -20.19 6.03
C ASP A 88 3.24 -21.15 6.91
N GLY A 89 2.90 -20.74 8.14
CA GLY A 89 2.12 -21.55 9.07
C GLY A 89 0.71 -21.85 8.56
N GLN A 90 0.17 -23.00 8.97
CA GLN A 90 -1.16 -23.44 8.56
C GLN A 90 -2.25 -22.57 9.18
N LEU A 91 -3.27 -22.23 8.38
CA LEU A 91 -4.39 -21.40 8.86
C LEU A 91 -5.14 -22.05 10.03
N LEU A 92 -5.26 -23.39 10.03
CA LEU A 92 -5.93 -24.13 11.10
C LEU A 92 -5.25 -23.94 12.46
N ASP A 93 -3.92 -23.98 12.51
CA ASP A 93 -3.15 -23.77 13.74
C ASP A 93 -3.35 -22.35 14.30
N MET A 94 -3.45 -21.35 13.40
CA MET A 94 -3.77 -19.98 13.79
C MET A 94 -5.18 -19.89 14.40
N VAL A 95 -6.17 -20.57 13.81
CA VAL A 95 -7.54 -20.61 14.35
C VAL A 95 -7.56 -21.26 15.74
N VAL A 96 -6.86 -22.38 15.93
CA VAL A 96 -6.74 -23.05 17.24
C VAL A 96 -6.13 -22.11 18.28
N LEU A 97 -5.03 -21.42 17.94
CA LEU A 97 -4.37 -20.47 18.83
C LEU A 97 -5.29 -19.29 19.19
N VAL A 98 -5.99 -18.73 18.21
CA VAL A 98 -6.92 -17.61 18.42
C VAL A 98 -8.05 -18.03 19.34
N ASN A 99 -8.69 -19.18 19.10
CA ASN A 99 -9.74 -19.69 19.97
C ASN A 99 -9.25 -19.90 21.41
N LYS A 100 -8.05 -20.46 21.60
CA LYS A 100 -7.42 -20.60 22.93
C LYS A 100 -7.29 -19.24 23.64
N ILE A 101 -6.90 -18.18 22.93
CA ILE A 101 -6.80 -16.83 23.51
C ILE A 101 -8.20 -16.30 23.86
N LEU A 102 -9.20 -16.52 23.02
CA LEU A 102 -10.56 -15.99 23.23
C LEU A 102 -11.31 -16.68 24.37
N GLU A 103 -11.07 -17.97 24.59
CA GLU A 103 -11.60 -18.70 25.76
C GLU A 103 -11.15 -18.08 27.09
N LEU A 104 -9.99 -17.41 27.12
CA LEU A 104 -9.49 -16.67 28.27
C LEU A 104 -10.16 -15.30 28.48
N LYS A 105 -11.09 -14.91 27.59
CA LYS A 105 -11.84 -13.64 27.64
C LYS A 105 -10.90 -12.41 27.71
N PRO A 106 -10.15 -12.14 26.63
CA PRO A 106 -9.21 -11.03 26.59
C PRO A 106 -9.91 -9.67 26.68
N ASP A 107 -9.16 -8.66 27.13
CA ASP A 107 -9.58 -7.26 27.01
C ASP A 107 -9.66 -6.83 25.54
N ASP A 108 -10.26 -5.66 25.28
CA ASP A 108 -10.50 -5.15 23.92
C ASP A 108 -9.20 -5.03 23.09
N ILE A 109 -8.08 -4.68 23.72
CA ILE A 109 -6.80 -4.51 23.03
C ILE A 109 -6.27 -5.88 22.58
N ALA A 110 -6.22 -6.84 23.50
CA ALA A 110 -5.78 -8.19 23.21
C ALA A 110 -6.74 -8.90 22.22
N PHE A 111 -8.05 -8.69 22.36
CA PHE A 111 -9.06 -9.18 21.43
C PHE A 111 -8.81 -8.66 20.00
N LYS A 112 -8.68 -7.33 19.86
CA LYS A 112 -8.40 -6.67 18.59
C LYS A 112 -7.15 -7.22 17.91
N ILE A 113 -6.03 -7.26 18.64
CA ILE A 113 -4.74 -7.76 18.12
C ILE A 113 -4.87 -9.20 17.63
N THR A 114 -5.54 -10.05 18.42
CA THR A 114 -5.73 -11.46 18.14
C THR A 114 -6.53 -11.66 16.86
N VAL A 115 -7.67 -10.98 16.73
CA VAL A 115 -8.53 -11.10 15.55
C VAL A 115 -7.84 -10.51 14.32
N PHE A 116 -7.22 -9.32 14.38
CA PHE A 116 -6.55 -8.76 13.19
C PHE A 116 -5.40 -9.63 12.68
N LYS A 117 -4.65 -10.31 13.56
CA LYS A 117 -3.64 -11.28 13.12
C LYS A 117 -4.29 -12.43 12.36
N LEU A 118 -5.40 -12.99 12.85
CA LEU A 118 -6.15 -14.03 12.15
C LEU A 118 -6.61 -13.56 10.77
N LEU A 119 -7.20 -12.37 10.67
CA LEU A 119 -7.69 -11.82 9.40
C LEU A 119 -6.56 -11.65 8.38
N LYS A 120 -5.39 -11.18 8.82
CA LYS A 120 -4.21 -11.07 7.97
C LYS A 120 -3.74 -12.44 7.46
N THR A 121 -3.75 -13.46 8.30
CA THR A 121 -3.39 -14.83 7.93
C THR A 121 -4.42 -15.44 6.97
N ALA A 122 -5.72 -15.31 7.26
CA ALA A 122 -6.81 -15.79 6.41
C ALA A 122 -6.72 -15.18 5.00
N LYS A 123 -6.49 -13.86 4.92
CA LYS A 123 -6.25 -13.15 3.65
C LYS A 123 -5.07 -13.72 2.86
N LYS A 124 -3.96 -14.05 3.53
CA LYS A 124 -2.75 -14.61 2.87
C LYS A 124 -3.03 -15.99 2.28
N HIS A 125 -3.84 -16.80 2.97
CA HIS A 125 -4.29 -18.11 2.51
C HIS A 125 -5.45 -18.04 1.51
N GLY A 126 -6.01 -16.86 1.25
CA GLY A 126 -7.16 -16.69 0.37
C GLY A 126 -8.49 -17.19 0.95
N ASP A 127 -8.55 -17.46 2.26
CA ASP A 127 -9.78 -17.88 2.94
C ASP A 127 -10.64 -16.68 3.31
N TRP A 128 -11.38 -16.19 2.31
CA TRP A 128 -12.26 -15.03 2.46
C TRP A 128 -13.49 -15.33 3.29
N ASN A 129 -13.95 -16.59 3.34
CA ASN A 129 -15.09 -16.98 4.16
C ASN A 129 -14.76 -16.82 5.65
N LEU A 130 -13.62 -17.37 6.09
CA LEU A 130 -13.15 -17.22 7.46
C LEU A 130 -12.92 -15.74 7.79
N LEU A 131 -12.26 -14.99 6.90
CA LEU A 131 -12.05 -13.55 7.09
C LEU A 131 -13.39 -12.82 7.28
N ASN A 132 -14.38 -13.11 6.44
CA ASN A 132 -15.67 -12.42 6.44
C ASN A 132 -16.56 -12.81 7.63
N GLU A 133 -16.41 -14.04 8.16
CA GLU A 133 -17.01 -14.44 9.44
C GLU A 133 -16.37 -13.64 10.59
N TRP A 134 -15.05 -13.68 10.70
CA TRP A 134 -14.33 -13.16 11.86
C TRP A 134 -14.30 -11.65 11.95
N ILE A 135 -14.27 -10.93 10.83
CA ILE A 135 -14.30 -9.46 10.83
C ILE A 135 -15.56 -8.91 11.51
N THR A 136 -16.69 -9.63 11.40
CA THR A 136 -17.97 -9.21 12.02
C THR A 136 -18.00 -9.36 13.54
N LYS A 137 -17.06 -10.13 14.13
CA LYS A 137 -16.90 -10.25 15.58
C LYS A 137 -16.20 -9.03 16.19
N LEU A 138 -15.55 -8.20 15.38
CA LEU A 138 -15.01 -6.90 15.77
C LEU A 138 -16.01 -5.81 15.42
N SER A 139 -16.47 -5.05 16.42
CA SER A 139 -17.23 -3.83 16.16
C SER A 139 -16.27 -2.73 15.64
N PRO A 140 -16.60 -2.00 14.56
CA PRO A 140 -15.80 -0.87 14.12
C PRO A 140 -15.80 0.29 15.13
N ASP A 141 -16.78 0.37 16.03
CA ASP A 141 -16.91 1.48 16.99
C ASP A 141 -15.89 1.39 18.13
N ILE A 142 -15.43 0.19 18.47
CA ILE A 142 -14.38 -0.02 19.48
C ILE A 142 -12.98 0.17 18.89
N LEU A 143 -12.85 0.35 17.58
CA LEU A 143 -11.58 0.56 16.88
C LEU A 143 -11.16 2.03 16.93
N THR A 144 -11.09 2.58 18.14
CA THR A 144 -10.52 3.90 18.40
C THR A 144 -9.02 3.76 18.66
N GLY A 145 -8.19 4.59 18.06
CA GLY A 145 -6.77 4.68 18.44
C GLY A 145 -5.85 3.69 17.74
N TYR A 146 -5.49 4.03 16.50
CA TYR A 146 -4.13 4.12 16.01
C TYR A 146 -4.23 4.79 14.64
N THR A 147 -3.69 5.98 14.52
CA THR A 147 -3.58 6.71 13.26
C THR A 147 -2.14 6.59 12.80
N ASP A 148 -1.92 5.83 11.74
CA ASP A 148 -0.88 6.25 10.81
C ASP A 148 -1.42 7.50 10.13
N GLU A 149 -1.24 8.67 10.76
CA GLU A 149 -1.76 9.94 10.24
C GLU A 149 -1.18 10.26 8.86
N GLU A 150 0.00 9.76 8.55
CA GLU A 150 0.67 9.97 7.28
C GLU A 150 -0.07 9.24 6.16
N THR A 151 -0.38 7.96 6.34
CA THR A 151 -1.06 7.18 5.31
C THR A 151 -2.58 7.24 5.39
N GLY A 152 -3.14 7.57 6.56
CA GLY A 152 -4.56 7.59 6.93
C GLY A 152 -5.20 6.22 7.14
N TRP A 153 -4.43 5.13 7.16
CA TRP A 153 -4.93 3.80 7.49
C TRP A 153 -5.02 3.63 9.01
N THR A 154 -6.25 3.72 9.54
CA THR A 154 -6.55 3.38 10.94
C THR A 154 -7.05 1.94 11.04
N ASP A 155 -7.07 1.38 12.25
CA ASP A 155 -7.70 0.07 12.50
C ASP A 155 -9.15 0.02 12.01
N LYS A 156 -9.91 1.12 12.20
CA LYS A 156 -11.29 1.26 11.71
C LYS A 156 -11.35 1.25 10.17
N VAL A 157 -10.49 2.02 9.49
CA VAL A 157 -10.44 2.03 8.02
C VAL A 157 -9.98 0.67 7.47
N LEU A 158 -9.04 0.01 8.15
CA LEU A 158 -8.59 -1.33 7.80
C LEU A 158 -9.70 -2.38 7.97
N TRP A 159 -10.51 -2.25 9.03
CA TRP A 159 -11.69 -3.09 9.24
C TRP A 159 -12.65 -3.00 8.05
N TYR A 160 -13.00 -1.79 7.63
CA TYR A 160 -13.88 -1.59 6.46
C TYR A 160 -13.25 -2.15 5.19
N TYR A 161 -11.95 -1.94 4.99
CA TYR A 161 -11.26 -2.48 3.82
C TYR A 161 -11.31 -4.02 3.79
N TYR A 162 -11.08 -4.69 4.91
CA TYR A 162 -11.20 -6.14 5.01
C TYR A 162 -12.64 -6.61 4.84
N ARG A 163 -13.61 -5.92 5.45
CA ARG A 163 -15.03 -6.24 5.31
C ARG A 163 -15.49 -6.15 3.85
N VAL A 164 -15.17 -5.07 3.14
CA VAL A 164 -15.56 -4.89 1.73
C VAL A 164 -14.89 -5.93 0.83
N ASN A 165 -13.60 -6.23 1.03
CA ASN A 165 -12.95 -7.32 0.29
C ASN A 165 -13.63 -8.67 0.58
N GLY A 166 -13.83 -9.02 1.86
CA GLY A 166 -14.48 -10.26 2.26
C GLY A 166 -15.85 -10.43 1.61
N LEU A 167 -16.67 -9.39 1.61
CA LEU A 167 -17.97 -9.40 0.94
C LEU A 167 -17.87 -9.65 -0.58
N ILE A 168 -16.94 -8.99 -1.28
CA ILE A 168 -16.74 -9.20 -2.73
C ILE A 168 -16.31 -10.64 -3.01
N TYR A 169 -15.33 -11.16 -2.28
CA TYR A 169 -14.83 -12.52 -2.49
C TYR A 169 -15.81 -13.62 -2.04
N CYS A 170 -16.78 -13.29 -1.19
CA CYS A 170 -17.88 -14.17 -0.79
C CYS A 170 -19.16 -13.95 -1.64
N HIS A 171 -19.07 -13.29 -2.79
CA HIS A 171 -20.20 -13.05 -3.70
C HIS A 171 -21.39 -12.30 -3.06
N ASN A 172 -21.08 -11.31 -2.22
CA ASN A 172 -22.05 -10.40 -1.61
C ASN A 172 -21.73 -8.94 -1.98
N GLU A 173 -21.69 -8.67 -3.28
CA GLU A 173 -21.25 -7.40 -3.85
C GLU A 173 -22.21 -6.24 -3.56
N ASN A 174 -23.52 -6.50 -3.49
CA ASN A 174 -24.49 -5.46 -3.14
C ASN A 174 -24.25 -4.90 -1.74
N GLU A 175 -23.96 -5.79 -0.77
CA GLU A 175 -23.59 -5.37 0.58
C GLU A 175 -22.26 -4.62 0.60
N ALA A 176 -21.27 -5.07 -0.19
CA ALA A 176 -19.99 -4.39 -0.30
C ALA A 176 -20.16 -2.94 -0.80
N ILE A 177 -21.00 -2.74 -1.82
CA ILE A 177 -21.32 -1.42 -2.37
C ILE A 177 -22.02 -0.55 -1.32
N ARG A 178 -22.99 -1.12 -0.59
CA ARG A 178 -23.69 -0.41 0.50
C ARG A 178 -22.72 0.09 1.56
N VAL A 179 -21.84 -0.78 2.07
CA VAL A 179 -20.83 -0.42 3.08
C VAL A 179 -19.93 0.72 2.59
N VAL A 180 -19.50 0.70 1.32
CA VAL A 180 -18.67 1.79 0.76
C VAL A 180 -19.44 3.12 0.71
N ASN A 181 -20.71 3.10 0.31
CA ASN A 181 -21.54 4.30 0.19
C ASN A 181 -21.86 4.90 1.56
N ASP A 182 -22.35 4.07 2.49
CA ASP A 182 -22.84 4.50 3.80
C ASP A 182 -21.70 5.03 4.69
N SER A 183 -20.48 4.51 4.51
CA SER A 183 -19.31 4.87 5.31
C SER A 183 -18.33 5.80 4.57
N CYS A 184 -18.73 6.43 3.46
CA CYS A 184 -17.83 7.23 2.62
C CYS A 184 -17.07 8.35 3.35
N GLY A 185 -17.65 8.92 4.42
CA GLY A 185 -17.02 9.94 5.26
C GLY A 185 -15.82 9.43 6.08
N GLU A 186 -15.76 8.13 6.35
CA GLU A 186 -14.69 7.49 7.12
C GLU A 186 -13.39 7.33 6.30
N PHE A 187 -13.47 7.44 4.96
CA PHE A 187 -12.39 7.04 4.05
C PHE A 187 -11.69 8.20 3.35
N TYR A 188 -11.70 9.42 3.87
CA TYR A 188 -11.29 10.62 3.12
C TYR A 188 -9.93 10.49 2.40
N LYS A 189 -8.89 9.99 3.08
CA LYS A 189 -7.55 9.79 2.49
C LYS A 189 -7.46 8.51 1.63
N GLN A 190 -8.29 7.51 1.89
CA GLN A 190 -8.27 6.18 1.25
C GLN A 190 -9.37 6.00 0.20
N LYS A 191 -10.14 7.05 -0.09
CA LYS A 191 -11.35 7.00 -0.93
C LYS A 191 -11.10 6.24 -2.24
N LYS A 192 -9.97 6.49 -2.91
CA LYS A 192 -9.60 5.81 -4.16
C LYS A 192 -9.58 4.27 -4.05
N TYR A 193 -9.16 3.72 -2.91
CA TYR A 193 -9.11 2.28 -2.70
C TYR A 193 -10.51 1.68 -2.54
N PHE A 194 -11.40 2.37 -1.83
CA PHE A 194 -12.78 1.93 -1.64
C PHE A 194 -13.62 2.07 -2.91
N GLU A 195 -13.47 3.16 -3.64
CA GLU A 195 -14.11 3.35 -4.96
C GLU A 195 -13.64 2.27 -5.95
N ARG A 196 -12.35 1.92 -5.94
CA ARG A 196 -11.84 0.80 -6.75
C ARG A 196 -12.50 -0.53 -6.34
N LEU A 197 -12.68 -0.81 -5.05
CA LEU A 197 -13.39 -2.02 -4.60
C LEU A 197 -14.86 -2.00 -5.03
N LYS A 198 -15.53 -0.84 -4.96
CA LYS A 198 -16.90 -0.65 -5.46
C LYS A 198 -16.99 -0.91 -6.96
N ALA A 199 -16.04 -0.44 -7.76
CA ALA A 199 -15.98 -0.75 -9.19
C ALA A 199 -15.80 -2.25 -9.45
N LYS A 200 -15.00 -2.95 -8.64
CA LYS A 200 -14.86 -4.42 -8.73
C LYS A 200 -16.15 -5.15 -8.38
N ALA A 201 -16.86 -4.68 -7.36
CA ALA A 201 -18.18 -5.21 -7.00
C ALA A 201 -19.18 -5.04 -8.17
N PHE A 202 -19.21 -3.87 -8.81
CA PHE A 202 -20.04 -3.66 -10.01
C PHE A 202 -19.66 -4.58 -11.18
N ILE A 203 -18.36 -4.79 -11.43
CA ILE A 203 -17.89 -5.72 -12.47
C ILE A 203 -18.38 -7.14 -12.22
N SER A 204 -18.34 -7.62 -10.97
CA SER A 204 -18.80 -8.96 -10.60
C SER A 204 -20.31 -9.12 -10.79
N LEU A 205 -21.06 -8.04 -10.56
CA LEU A 205 -22.50 -7.94 -10.83
C LEU A 205 -22.85 -7.68 -12.32
N GLU A 206 -21.86 -7.69 -13.21
CA GLU A 206 -22.01 -7.36 -14.63
C GLU A 206 -22.57 -5.95 -14.91
N LYS A 207 -22.52 -5.06 -13.92
CA LYS A 207 -22.92 -3.65 -14.03
C LYS A 207 -21.76 -2.81 -14.58
N PHE A 208 -21.42 -3.04 -15.84
CA PHE A 208 -20.21 -2.48 -16.43
C PHE A 208 -20.26 -0.95 -16.57
N ASP A 209 -21.43 -0.37 -16.86
CA ASP A 209 -21.59 1.08 -16.97
C ASP A 209 -21.27 1.80 -15.65
N ASP A 210 -21.81 1.29 -14.54
CA ASP A 210 -21.52 1.80 -13.19
C ASP A 210 -20.03 1.69 -12.86
N ALA A 211 -19.41 0.55 -13.19
CA ALA A 211 -17.98 0.34 -12.97
C ALA A 211 -17.12 1.33 -13.80
N MET A 212 -17.50 1.57 -15.05
CA MET A 212 -16.82 2.51 -15.93
C MET A 212 -16.95 3.95 -15.42
N GLU A 213 -18.12 4.35 -14.92
CA GLU A 213 -18.30 5.68 -14.32
C GLU A 213 -17.38 5.89 -13.12
N VAL A 214 -17.30 4.90 -12.21
CA VAL A 214 -16.39 4.96 -11.06
C VAL A 214 -14.93 5.06 -11.51
N TYR A 215 -14.49 4.21 -12.43
CA TYR A 215 -13.11 4.27 -12.93
C TYR A 215 -12.81 5.57 -13.66
N LYS A 216 -13.75 6.11 -14.44
CA LYS A 216 -13.59 7.39 -15.13
C LYS A 216 -13.30 8.53 -14.15
N GLY A 217 -13.93 8.51 -12.98
CA GLY A 217 -13.61 9.43 -11.87
C GLY A 217 -12.20 9.19 -11.29
N LEU A 218 -11.81 7.92 -11.11
CA LEU A 218 -10.51 7.53 -10.54
C LEU A 218 -9.30 7.81 -11.45
N VAL A 219 -9.49 7.81 -12.78
CA VAL A 219 -8.40 8.03 -13.75
C VAL A 219 -8.21 9.51 -14.13
N THR A 220 -8.73 10.45 -13.34
CA THR A 220 -8.55 11.89 -13.56
C THR A 220 -7.21 12.39 -13.01
N GLY A 221 -6.64 13.44 -13.63
CA GLY A 221 -5.39 14.07 -13.17
C GLY A 221 -4.15 13.20 -13.39
N ARG A 222 -3.47 12.82 -12.31
CA ARG A 222 -2.28 11.92 -12.31
C ARG A 222 -2.62 10.61 -11.59
N PRO A 223 -3.39 9.72 -12.23
CA PRO A 223 -3.79 8.46 -11.60
C PRO A 223 -2.61 7.50 -11.48
N ASP A 224 -2.72 6.60 -10.51
CA ASP A 224 -1.78 5.48 -10.39
C ASP A 224 -1.89 4.56 -11.62
N TRP A 225 -0.75 4.01 -12.07
CA TRP A 225 -0.69 3.17 -13.27
C TRP A 225 -1.66 1.96 -13.21
N TRP A 226 -1.90 1.41 -12.02
CA TRP A 226 -2.76 0.24 -11.85
C TRP A 226 -4.25 0.59 -12.02
N LEU A 227 -4.68 1.82 -11.74
CA LEU A 227 -6.03 2.29 -12.06
C LEU A 227 -6.23 2.43 -13.56
N LEU A 228 -5.23 2.97 -14.26
CA LEU A 228 -5.23 3.06 -15.72
C LEU A 228 -5.28 1.66 -16.37
N HIS A 229 -4.51 0.71 -15.82
CA HIS A 229 -4.51 -0.68 -16.29
C HIS A 229 -5.87 -1.34 -16.10
N GLU A 230 -6.44 -1.29 -14.88
CA GLU A 230 -7.75 -1.90 -14.59
C GLU A 230 -8.87 -1.29 -15.45
N PHE A 231 -8.87 0.03 -15.64
CA PHE A 231 -9.86 0.69 -16.49
C PHE A 231 -9.68 0.34 -17.97
N GLY A 232 -8.46 0.35 -18.48
CA GLY A 232 -8.17 -0.05 -19.86
C GLY A 232 -8.57 -1.49 -20.16
N ALA A 233 -8.33 -2.41 -19.22
CA ALA A 233 -8.76 -3.79 -19.33
C ALA A 233 -10.29 -3.93 -19.32
N LEU A 234 -11.00 -3.15 -18.50
CA LEU A 234 -12.47 -3.12 -18.49
C LEU A 234 -13.03 -2.64 -19.84
N LEU A 235 -12.48 -1.57 -20.41
CA LEU A 235 -12.90 -1.04 -21.71
C LEU A 235 -12.70 -2.07 -22.83
N VAL A 236 -11.55 -2.75 -22.85
CA VAL A 236 -11.28 -3.86 -23.80
C VAL A 236 -12.31 -4.98 -23.65
N LYS A 237 -12.64 -5.37 -22.40
CA LYS A 237 -13.67 -6.39 -22.13
C LYS A 237 -15.05 -5.96 -22.66
N GLN A 238 -15.37 -4.66 -22.62
CA GLN A 238 -16.58 -4.07 -23.17
C GLN A 238 -16.48 -3.75 -24.68
N LYS A 239 -15.49 -4.31 -25.38
CA LYS A 239 -15.27 -4.13 -26.83
C LYS A 239 -14.91 -2.69 -27.25
N MET A 240 -14.59 -1.81 -26.30
CA MET A 240 -14.06 -0.47 -26.53
C MET A 240 -12.52 -0.52 -26.67
N VAL A 241 -12.06 -1.30 -27.65
CA VAL A 241 -10.67 -1.77 -27.73
C VAL A 241 -9.68 -0.61 -27.88
N ASP A 242 -9.94 0.36 -28.75
CA ASP A 242 -9.03 1.48 -29.01
C ASP A 242 -8.86 2.40 -27.79
N GLU A 243 -9.96 2.72 -27.11
CA GLU A 243 -9.91 3.54 -25.89
C GLU A 243 -9.20 2.78 -24.78
N GLY A 244 -9.53 1.50 -24.58
CA GLY A 244 -8.87 0.66 -23.59
C GLY A 244 -7.38 0.51 -23.84
N PHE A 245 -6.97 0.31 -25.10
CA PHE A 245 -5.56 0.26 -25.49
C PHE A 245 -4.84 1.58 -25.17
N SER A 246 -5.45 2.73 -25.43
CA SER A 246 -4.90 4.04 -25.03
C SER A 246 -4.63 4.12 -23.52
N TYR A 247 -5.55 3.61 -22.68
CA TYR A 247 -5.36 3.55 -21.24
C TYR A 247 -4.25 2.59 -20.80
N LEU A 248 -4.10 1.44 -21.46
CA LEU A 248 -3.00 0.51 -21.19
C LEU A 248 -1.63 1.11 -21.54
N ILE A 249 -1.53 1.83 -22.66
CA ILE A 249 -0.31 2.56 -23.02
C ILE A 249 0.00 3.66 -21.98
N LYS A 250 -1.01 4.43 -21.55
CA LYS A 250 -0.85 5.40 -20.45
C LYS A 250 -0.38 4.72 -19.15
N ALA A 251 -0.92 3.55 -18.82
CA ALA A 251 -0.49 2.77 -17.66
C ALA A 251 0.98 2.34 -17.78
N ALA A 252 1.45 1.96 -18.98
CA ALA A 252 2.82 1.49 -19.18
C ALA A 252 3.85 2.58 -18.90
N ILE A 253 3.56 3.81 -19.30
CA ILE A 253 4.45 4.98 -19.10
C ILE A 253 4.31 5.63 -17.72
N ALA A 254 3.16 5.47 -17.05
CA ALA A 254 2.90 6.12 -15.76
C ALA A 254 3.90 5.66 -14.66
N PRO A 255 4.35 6.54 -13.76
CA PRO A 255 5.21 6.12 -12.66
C PRO A 255 4.56 5.09 -11.71
N PRO A 256 5.35 4.28 -10.98
CA PRO A 256 6.80 4.14 -11.12
C PRO A 256 7.17 3.24 -12.32
N MET A 257 8.33 3.49 -12.92
CA MET A 257 8.91 2.62 -13.95
C MET A 257 9.62 1.43 -13.28
N LYS A 258 8.83 0.52 -12.70
CA LYS A 258 9.25 -0.72 -12.05
C LYS A 258 8.65 -1.91 -12.82
N PRO A 259 9.42 -2.55 -13.73
CA PRO A 259 8.92 -3.60 -14.61
C PRO A 259 8.25 -4.76 -13.88
N GLU A 260 8.76 -5.11 -12.69
CA GLU A 260 8.24 -6.16 -11.82
C GLU A 260 6.80 -5.92 -11.36
N LEU A 261 6.35 -4.66 -11.33
CA LEU A 261 4.97 -4.32 -10.99
C LEU A 261 4.02 -4.39 -12.20
N LYS A 262 4.55 -4.33 -13.42
CA LYS A 262 3.77 -4.13 -14.67
C LYS A 262 3.78 -5.34 -15.61
N VAL A 263 4.27 -6.49 -15.16
CA VAL A 263 4.43 -7.69 -15.98
C VAL A 263 3.14 -8.09 -16.71
N THR A 264 2.01 -8.12 -16.01
CA THR A 264 0.71 -8.45 -16.61
C THR A 264 0.30 -7.42 -17.65
N LEU A 265 0.45 -6.13 -17.34
CA LEU A 265 0.19 -5.03 -18.27
C LEU A 265 0.98 -5.18 -19.59
N PHE A 266 2.26 -5.55 -19.52
CA PHE A 266 3.05 -5.81 -20.73
C PHE A 266 2.46 -6.96 -21.56
N SER A 267 2.04 -8.05 -20.93
CA SER A 267 1.39 -9.16 -21.62
C SER A 267 0.04 -8.76 -22.24
N ASP A 268 -0.73 -7.92 -21.57
CA ASP A 268 -2.02 -7.42 -22.07
C ASP A 268 -1.83 -6.53 -23.31
N ILE A 269 -0.84 -5.62 -23.26
CA ILE A 269 -0.48 -4.78 -24.42
C ILE A 269 -0.02 -5.67 -25.58
N GLY A 270 0.84 -6.67 -25.32
CA GLY A 270 1.28 -7.61 -26.34
C GLY A 270 0.11 -8.35 -27.00
N SER A 271 -0.86 -8.81 -26.20
CA SER A 271 -2.04 -9.52 -26.70
C SER A 271 -2.92 -8.64 -27.59
N LEU A 272 -3.07 -7.36 -27.25
CA LEU A 272 -3.79 -6.40 -28.10
C LEU A 272 -3.03 -6.07 -29.39
N LEU A 273 -1.70 -5.96 -29.34
CA LEU A 273 -0.89 -5.75 -30.54
C LEU A 273 -1.02 -6.91 -31.54
N VAL A 274 -1.22 -8.14 -31.06
CA VAL A 274 -1.58 -9.28 -31.94
C VAL A 274 -2.92 -9.02 -32.64
N GLN A 275 -3.93 -8.52 -31.93
CA GLN A 275 -5.24 -8.19 -32.52
C GLN A 275 -5.13 -7.05 -33.55
N TYR A 276 -4.24 -6.08 -33.30
CA TYR A 276 -3.90 -5.02 -34.27
C TYR A 276 -3.00 -5.50 -35.42
N LYS A 277 -2.70 -6.79 -35.53
CA LYS A 277 -1.83 -7.39 -36.56
C LYS A 277 -0.42 -6.80 -36.55
N GLN A 278 0.12 -6.53 -35.37
CA GLN A 278 1.48 -6.04 -35.14
C GLN A 278 2.33 -7.07 -34.36
N PRO A 279 2.61 -8.23 -34.95
CA PRO A 279 3.29 -9.34 -34.25
C PRO A 279 4.68 -8.97 -33.75
N ASP A 280 5.47 -8.22 -34.52
CA ASP A 280 6.83 -7.82 -34.12
C ASP A 280 6.85 -6.99 -32.84
N GLN A 281 5.86 -6.10 -32.70
CA GLN A 281 5.69 -5.26 -31.53
C GLN A 281 5.17 -6.07 -30.33
N ALA A 282 4.22 -6.99 -30.58
CA ALA A 282 3.70 -7.90 -29.56
C ALA A 282 4.81 -8.77 -28.93
N ILE A 283 5.71 -9.31 -29.77
CA ILE A 283 6.84 -10.14 -29.33
C ILE A 283 7.73 -9.37 -28.33
N GLN A 284 8.02 -8.08 -28.56
CA GLN A 284 8.85 -7.31 -27.62
C GLN A 284 8.21 -7.23 -26.22
N HIS A 285 6.90 -7.09 -26.16
CA HIS A 285 6.15 -7.01 -24.91
C HIS A 285 6.12 -8.35 -24.16
N PHE A 286 5.90 -9.46 -24.89
CA PHE A 286 5.95 -10.80 -24.29
C PHE A 286 7.35 -11.15 -23.81
N LYS A 287 8.40 -10.76 -24.55
CA LYS A 287 9.79 -10.91 -24.13
C LYS A 287 10.10 -10.11 -22.88
N LEU A 288 9.62 -8.86 -22.78
CA LEU A 288 9.77 -8.05 -21.57
C LEU A 288 9.10 -8.70 -20.36
N ALA A 289 7.83 -9.12 -20.49
CA ALA A 289 7.11 -9.82 -19.43
C ALA A 289 7.84 -11.10 -19.01
N LYS A 290 8.37 -11.87 -19.97
CA LYS A 290 9.14 -13.09 -19.72
C LYS A 290 10.43 -12.80 -18.97
N ALA A 291 11.24 -11.86 -19.44
CA ALA A 291 12.53 -11.53 -18.85
C ALA A 291 12.38 -11.12 -17.38
N VAL A 292 11.37 -10.30 -17.06
CA VAL A 292 11.07 -9.91 -15.68
C VAL A 292 10.65 -11.11 -14.83
N ARG A 293 9.79 -12.01 -15.34
CA ARG A 293 9.40 -13.23 -14.61
C ARG A 293 10.61 -14.13 -14.33
N VAL A 294 11.51 -14.31 -15.30
CA VAL A 294 12.74 -15.08 -15.12
C VAL A 294 13.62 -14.46 -14.03
N GLU A 295 13.87 -13.15 -14.07
CA GLU A 295 14.66 -12.44 -13.06
C GLU A 295 14.09 -12.62 -11.64
N LYS A 296 12.76 -12.65 -11.51
CA LYS A 296 12.07 -12.81 -10.22
C LYS A 296 11.82 -14.28 -9.81
N GLY A 297 12.21 -15.25 -10.62
CA GLY A 297 11.93 -16.67 -10.37
C GLY A 297 10.44 -17.03 -10.41
N TRP A 298 9.63 -16.27 -11.15
CA TRP A 298 8.18 -16.49 -11.28
C TRP A 298 7.86 -17.44 -12.43
N GLY A 299 6.73 -18.15 -12.32
CA GLY A 299 6.22 -19.02 -13.39
C GLY A 299 5.93 -18.26 -14.68
N LEU A 300 6.32 -18.83 -15.83
CA LEU A 300 6.25 -18.13 -17.12
C LEU A 300 4.84 -18.10 -17.72
N GLY A 301 3.96 -19.04 -17.38
CA GLY A 301 2.65 -19.20 -18.01
C GLY A 301 2.77 -19.48 -19.51
N ASP A 302 1.91 -18.84 -20.31
CA ASP A 302 1.81 -19.01 -21.77
C ASP A 302 2.81 -18.14 -22.58
N LEU A 303 3.72 -17.41 -21.93
CA LEU A 303 4.59 -16.46 -22.62
C LEU A 303 5.51 -17.11 -23.67
N ASN A 304 6.01 -18.32 -23.41
CA ASN A 304 6.85 -19.04 -24.38
C ASN A 304 6.06 -19.42 -25.63
N GLU A 305 4.82 -19.90 -25.46
CA GLU A 305 3.92 -20.24 -26.55
C GLU A 305 3.57 -19.00 -27.36
N LYS A 306 3.17 -17.91 -26.70
CA LYS A 306 2.87 -16.62 -27.35
C LYS A 306 4.05 -16.10 -28.19
N ILE A 307 5.28 -16.22 -27.69
CA ILE A 307 6.48 -15.80 -28.42
C ILE A 307 6.73 -16.72 -29.63
N ALA A 308 6.67 -18.05 -29.43
CA ALA A 308 6.95 -19.03 -30.48
C ALA A 308 5.94 -18.97 -31.62
N THR A 309 4.64 -18.86 -31.31
CA THR A 309 3.55 -18.79 -32.29
C THR A 309 3.66 -17.57 -33.20
N LEU A 310 4.27 -16.47 -32.72
CA LEU A 310 4.52 -15.27 -33.51
C LEU A 310 5.86 -15.31 -34.27
N GLY A 311 6.57 -16.45 -34.25
CA GLY A 311 7.88 -16.61 -34.90
C GLY A 311 9.05 -16.01 -34.11
N GLY A 312 8.84 -15.65 -32.84
CA GLY A 312 9.88 -15.12 -31.98
C GLY A 312 10.78 -16.20 -31.36
N HIS A 313 12.06 -15.88 -31.16
CA HIS A 313 12.95 -16.75 -30.40
C HIS A 313 12.59 -16.75 -28.90
N VAL A 314 12.25 -17.92 -28.39
CA VAL A 314 11.91 -18.14 -26.99
C VAL A 314 13.13 -17.91 -26.09
N ILE A 315 14.31 -18.40 -26.50
CA ILE A 315 15.56 -18.12 -25.81
C ILE A 315 16.07 -16.77 -26.32
N ASP A 316 15.97 -15.76 -25.48
CA ASP A 316 16.43 -14.41 -25.75
C ASP A 316 17.20 -13.89 -24.53
N GLN A 317 18.47 -13.52 -24.72
CA GLN A 317 19.35 -12.99 -23.68
C GLN A 317 19.32 -11.45 -23.62
N THR A 318 18.40 -10.80 -24.35
CA THR A 318 18.23 -9.35 -24.30
C THR A 318 17.88 -8.93 -22.88
N ASP A 319 18.62 -7.95 -22.34
CA ASP A 319 18.39 -7.44 -21.00
C ASP A 319 17.08 -6.62 -20.90
N ILE A 320 16.55 -6.54 -19.68
CA ILE A 320 15.28 -5.86 -19.40
C ILE A 320 15.31 -4.37 -19.78
N ARG A 321 16.44 -3.67 -19.64
CA ARG A 321 16.50 -2.23 -19.99
C ARG A 321 16.37 -2.04 -21.48
N THR A 322 17.02 -2.89 -22.28
CA THR A 322 16.90 -2.87 -23.73
C THR A 322 15.47 -3.20 -24.18
N LEU A 323 14.83 -4.20 -23.57
CA LEU A 323 13.43 -4.55 -23.87
C LEU A 323 12.46 -3.41 -23.50
N ILE A 324 12.68 -2.73 -22.37
CA ILE A 324 11.91 -1.53 -21.98
C ILE A 324 12.05 -0.45 -23.04
N ARG A 325 13.28 -0.14 -23.49
CA ARG A 325 13.50 0.90 -24.50
C ARG A 325 12.74 0.59 -25.80
N LYS A 326 12.81 -0.65 -26.27
CA LYS A 326 12.04 -1.10 -27.44
C LYS A 326 10.53 -0.94 -27.24
N CYS A 327 10.00 -1.30 -26.07
CA CYS A 327 8.59 -1.12 -25.77
C CYS A 327 8.20 0.37 -25.64
N GLN A 328 9.07 1.21 -25.08
CA GLN A 328 8.84 2.66 -24.99
C GLN A 328 8.77 3.33 -26.36
N GLU A 329 9.63 2.93 -27.30
CA GLU A 329 9.57 3.39 -28.70
C GLU A 329 8.21 3.06 -29.32
N ILE A 330 7.68 1.85 -29.05
CA ILE A 330 6.34 1.45 -29.47
C ILE A 330 5.26 2.31 -28.80
N TRP A 331 5.28 2.44 -27.47
CA TRP A 331 4.29 3.21 -26.71
C TRP A 331 4.19 4.66 -27.17
N ASN A 332 5.33 5.30 -27.42
CA ASN A 332 5.39 6.67 -27.91
C ASN A 332 4.75 6.83 -29.29
N GLY A 333 4.73 5.78 -30.12
CA GLY A 333 4.03 5.78 -31.40
C GLY A 333 2.51 5.82 -31.28
N PHE A 334 1.96 5.37 -30.14
CA PHE A 334 0.52 5.34 -29.86
C PHE A 334 0.02 6.50 -29.01
N LEU A 335 0.91 7.33 -28.48
CA LEU A 335 0.53 8.55 -27.78
C LEU A 335 0.12 9.63 -28.80
N PRO A 336 -0.95 10.39 -28.55
CA PRO A 336 -1.32 11.50 -29.42
C PRO A 336 -0.15 12.49 -29.55
N LYS A 337 0.23 12.83 -30.79
CA LYS A 337 1.32 13.79 -31.07
C LYS A 337 1.07 15.18 -30.47
N ASP A 338 -0.19 15.52 -30.22
CA ASP A 338 -0.62 16.79 -29.60
C ASP A 338 -0.86 16.71 -28.09
N THR A 339 -0.67 15.54 -27.47
CA THR A 339 -0.57 15.50 -26.01
C THR A 339 0.80 15.99 -25.59
N SER A 340 0.90 17.32 -25.47
CA SER A 340 1.69 17.98 -24.44
C SER A 340 1.17 17.55 -23.04
N SER A 341 1.22 16.26 -22.77
CA SER A 341 1.04 15.70 -21.45
C SER A 341 2.32 15.98 -20.66
N PRO A 342 2.22 16.48 -19.42
CA PRO A 342 3.36 16.95 -18.62
C PRO A 342 4.31 15.85 -18.13
N LEU A 343 4.27 14.66 -18.75
CA LEU A 343 5.12 13.51 -18.42
C LEU A 343 6.37 13.39 -19.32
N ASN A 344 6.47 14.18 -20.40
CA ASN A 344 7.69 14.31 -21.19
C ASN A 344 8.26 15.73 -21.06
N ASN A 345 8.87 16.03 -19.91
CA ASN A 345 9.82 17.14 -19.82
C ASN A 345 11.21 16.59 -19.47
N SER A 346 11.84 15.98 -20.47
CA SER A 346 13.30 16.04 -20.62
C SER A 346 13.74 17.43 -21.12
N LYS A 347 13.09 18.51 -20.65
CA LYS A 347 13.71 19.85 -20.73
C LYS A 347 14.74 19.91 -19.61
N SER A 348 15.97 20.30 -19.95
CA SER A 348 17.02 20.53 -18.94
C SER A 348 16.42 21.33 -17.78
N THR A 349 16.29 20.68 -16.62
CA THR A 349 15.73 21.33 -15.44
C THR A 349 16.71 22.32 -14.82
N LYS A 350 17.91 22.43 -15.39
CA LYS A 350 19.00 23.23 -14.87
C LYS A 350 19.54 24.22 -15.91
N GLY A 351 19.86 25.42 -15.44
CA GLY A 351 20.62 26.41 -16.18
C GLY A 351 19.92 27.03 -17.40
N LEU A 352 18.60 27.15 -17.37
CA LEU A 352 17.82 27.89 -18.36
C LEU A 352 18.11 29.40 -18.27
N THR A 353 17.94 30.13 -19.37
CA THR A 353 18.13 31.59 -19.41
C THR A 353 16.84 32.27 -19.85
N GLY A 354 16.44 33.33 -19.15
CA GLY A 354 15.24 34.08 -19.48
C GLY A 354 15.26 35.51 -18.94
N LYS A 355 14.28 36.32 -19.36
CA LYS A 355 14.09 37.70 -18.92
C LYS A 355 13.04 37.74 -17.82
N VAL A 356 13.33 38.48 -16.74
CA VAL A 356 12.34 38.72 -15.67
C VAL A 356 11.24 39.63 -16.21
N THR A 357 10.00 39.17 -16.17
CA THR A 357 8.82 39.91 -16.62
C THR A 357 7.82 40.07 -15.47
N SER A 358 6.95 41.07 -15.56
CA SER A 358 5.88 41.31 -14.57
C SER A 358 6.37 41.50 -13.13
N LEU A 359 7.57 42.05 -12.93
CA LEU A 359 8.09 42.40 -11.60
C LEU A 359 7.49 43.75 -11.18
N ILE A 360 6.58 43.72 -10.20
CA ILE A 360 5.87 44.89 -9.68
C ILE A 360 6.23 45.04 -8.20
N HIS A 361 6.53 46.26 -7.75
CA HIS A 361 6.89 46.54 -6.36
C HIS A 361 5.75 46.14 -5.40
N GLY A 362 6.07 45.42 -4.33
CA GLY A 362 5.10 44.92 -3.36
C GLY A 362 4.36 43.62 -3.75
N ARG A 363 4.49 43.13 -5.00
CA ARG A 363 3.93 41.83 -5.40
C ARG A 363 4.88 40.69 -5.02
N PRO A 364 4.39 39.59 -4.40
CA PRO A 364 5.27 38.50 -3.94
C PRO A 364 5.74 37.56 -5.06
N PHE A 365 5.39 37.84 -6.32
CA PHE A 365 5.74 37.02 -7.47
C PHE A 365 5.97 37.85 -8.73
N CYS A 366 6.72 37.26 -9.65
CA CYS A 366 6.91 37.70 -11.03
C CYS A 366 7.01 36.46 -11.94
N PHE A 367 7.38 36.68 -13.20
CA PHE A 367 7.63 35.59 -14.15
C PHE A 367 9.01 35.71 -14.78
N ILE A 368 9.53 34.60 -15.31
CA ILE A 368 10.71 34.60 -16.17
C ILE A 368 10.28 34.04 -17.52
N GLN A 369 10.49 34.81 -18.59
CA GLN A 369 10.17 34.43 -19.96
C GLN A 369 11.42 34.04 -20.73
N THR A 370 11.44 32.83 -21.26
CA THR A 370 12.53 32.30 -22.10
C THR A 370 12.37 32.73 -23.56
N GLN A 371 13.42 32.54 -24.38
CA GLN A 371 13.39 32.91 -25.80
C GLN A 371 12.31 32.17 -26.61
N ASP A 372 11.92 30.96 -26.19
CA ASP A 372 10.81 30.18 -26.76
C ASP A 372 9.42 30.62 -26.24
N ASN A 373 9.31 31.85 -25.69
CA ASN A 373 8.09 32.44 -25.13
C ASN A 373 7.43 31.65 -23.99
N GLN A 374 8.13 30.70 -23.37
CA GLN A 374 7.62 30.03 -22.18
C GLN A 374 7.77 30.91 -20.95
N SER A 375 6.76 30.91 -20.09
CA SER A 375 6.72 31.75 -18.88
C SER A 375 6.71 30.86 -17.63
N TYR A 376 7.66 31.12 -16.74
CA TYR A 376 7.86 30.37 -15.51
C TYR A 376 7.54 31.23 -14.30
N PHE A 377 6.78 30.67 -13.35
CA PHE A 377 6.46 31.37 -12.11
C PHE A 377 7.72 31.57 -11.26
N CYS A 378 7.88 32.76 -10.68
CA CYS A 378 9.04 33.11 -9.85
C CYS A 378 8.57 33.83 -8.58
N SER A 379 9.07 33.42 -7.41
CA SER A 379 8.89 34.19 -6.18
C SER A 379 9.84 35.39 -6.20
N THR A 380 9.40 36.57 -5.77
CA THR A 380 10.31 37.74 -5.70
C THR A 380 11.41 37.54 -4.66
N THR A 381 11.18 36.71 -3.65
CA THR A 381 12.19 36.28 -2.65
C THR A 381 13.30 35.43 -3.24
N ASP A 382 13.07 34.77 -4.38
CA ASP A 382 14.04 33.88 -5.02
C ASP A 382 14.92 34.65 -6.02
N LEU A 383 14.63 35.93 -6.27
CA LEU A 383 15.41 36.79 -7.16
C LEU A 383 16.65 37.37 -6.45
N PRO A 384 17.77 37.58 -7.18
CA PRO A 384 18.89 38.36 -6.68
C PRO A 384 18.48 39.79 -6.27
N SER A 385 19.14 40.34 -5.24
CA SER A 385 18.88 41.70 -4.73
C SER A 385 19.02 42.75 -5.85
N ASN A 386 18.09 43.71 -5.93
CA ASN A 386 18.02 44.76 -6.95
C ASN A 386 17.72 44.28 -8.39
N THR A 387 17.08 43.12 -8.56
CA THR A 387 16.66 42.65 -9.89
C THR A 387 15.66 43.61 -10.54
N GLN A 388 15.82 43.90 -11.84
CA GLN A 388 14.93 44.78 -12.61
C GLN A 388 14.07 44.00 -13.64
N VAL A 389 12.98 44.62 -14.09
CA VAL A 389 12.19 44.13 -15.23
C VAL A 389 13.09 44.05 -16.47
N ASN A 390 12.91 43.02 -17.29
CA ASN A 390 13.71 42.67 -18.48
C ASN A 390 15.14 42.22 -18.22
N GLN A 391 15.56 42.12 -16.95
CA GLN A 391 16.89 41.60 -16.62
C GLN A 391 17.00 40.12 -17.01
N ILE A 392 18.14 39.78 -17.62
CA ILE A 392 18.45 38.40 -18.00
C ILE A 392 18.99 37.66 -16.76
N VAL A 393 18.41 36.49 -16.52
CA VAL A 393 18.78 35.61 -15.41
C VAL A 393 18.91 34.17 -15.87
N LYS A 394 19.77 33.42 -15.19
CA LYS A 394 19.91 31.97 -15.30
C LYS A 394 19.19 31.29 -14.14
N PHE A 395 18.45 30.22 -14.40
CA PHE A 395 17.60 29.57 -13.41
C PHE A 395 17.39 28.08 -13.68
N ASP A 396 16.97 27.37 -12.64
CA ASP A 396 16.52 25.99 -12.69
C ASP A 396 14.99 25.94 -12.56
N ILE A 397 14.35 24.84 -12.95
CA ILE A 397 12.89 24.67 -12.84
C ILE A 397 12.52 23.49 -11.96
N LYS A 398 11.46 23.65 -11.15
CA LYS A 398 10.84 22.56 -10.37
C LYS A 398 9.32 22.55 -10.54
N PRO A 399 8.66 21.39 -10.37
CA PRO A 399 7.20 21.31 -10.36
C PRO A 399 6.56 22.26 -9.34
N SER A 400 5.44 22.86 -9.71
CA SER A 400 4.60 23.71 -8.87
C SER A 400 3.13 23.53 -9.25
N PHE A 401 2.23 24.18 -8.52
CA PHE A 401 0.79 24.03 -8.71
C PHE A 401 0.10 25.39 -8.61
N ASP A 402 -0.62 25.78 -9.65
CA ASP A 402 -1.48 26.96 -9.64
C ASP A 402 -2.84 26.59 -9.07
N LYS A 403 -3.06 26.92 -7.79
CA LYS A 403 -4.33 26.66 -7.09
C LYS A 403 -5.54 27.33 -7.75
N LYS A 404 -5.35 28.50 -8.38
CA LYS A 404 -6.45 29.27 -8.99
C LYS A 404 -6.90 28.63 -10.31
N LYS A 405 -5.96 28.07 -11.06
CA LYS A 405 -6.24 27.41 -12.37
C LYS A 405 -6.40 25.90 -12.26
N ASN A 406 -6.22 25.34 -11.06
CA ASN A 406 -6.23 23.90 -10.80
C ASN A 406 -5.35 23.11 -11.78
N LYS A 407 -4.15 23.64 -12.07
CA LYS A 407 -3.25 23.10 -13.08
C LYS A 407 -1.81 23.11 -12.57
N GLU A 408 -1.06 22.08 -12.95
CA GLU A 408 0.36 21.99 -12.70
C GLU A 408 1.13 23.03 -13.52
N THR A 409 2.13 23.62 -12.87
CA THR A 409 2.99 24.66 -13.45
C THR A 409 4.45 24.37 -13.11
N LEU A 410 5.36 25.17 -13.63
CA LEU A 410 6.78 25.10 -13.31
C LEU A 410 7.20 26.39 -12.61
N LYS A 411 7.92 26.25 -11.50
CA LYS A 411 8.50 27.35 -10.73
C LYS A 411 10.00 27.45 -10.99
N ALA A 412 10.48 28.66 -11.28
CA ALA A 412 11.90 28.98 -11.34
C ALA A 412 12.53 29.00 -9.94
N VAL A 413 13.72 28.42 -9.81
CA VAL A 413 14.53 28.36 -8.58
C VAL A 413 16.02 28.52 -8.92
N ASN A 414 16.86 28.71 -7.89
CA ASN A 414 18.32 28.89 -8.05
C ASN A 414 18.68 30.04 -9.02
N ILE A 415 17.95 31.14 -8.95
CA ILE A 415 18.02 32.22 -9.94
C ILE A 415 19.28 33.05 -9.70
N LYS A 416 20.08 33.23 -10.75
CA LYS A 416 21.33 34.00 -10.75
C LYS A 416 21.33 34.99 -11.89
N ARG A 417 22.02 36.11 -11.71
CA ARG A 417 22.26 37.06 -12.81
C ARG A 417 23.18 36.42 -13.85
N VAL A 418 22.92 36.71 -15.12
CA VAL A 418 23.84 36.42 -16.22
C VAL A 418 24.81 37.57 -16.36
#